data_AF-A0A518LI67-F1
#
_entry.id   AF-A0A518LI67-F1
#
_cell.length_a   1.000
_cell.length_b   1.000
_cell.length_c   1.000
_cell.angle_alpha   90.00
_cell.angle_beta   90.00
_cell.angle_gamma   90.00
#
_symmetry.space_group_name_H-M   'P 1'
#
loop_
_entity.id
_entity.type
_entity.pdbx_description
1 polymer ?
#
loop_
_entity_poly.entity_id
_entity_poly.type
_entity_poly.pdbx_seq_one_letter_code
_entity_poly.pdbx_strand_id
1 'polypeptide(L)'
;MHETELPTTVARMGDEREAAQLEITQLSFWQGFWLPVTYMLRPTQFGELFREIPRAALAASVAVGTVFLLCAIGFSFWLGEAAAGGSAFHLDTGESPAETAATAGLVLLGIVGGFAFAMLCLSVLRFPDLHRSRSMFRTLARAFASSCSLVWLIACAVLVSSIVVVGVDSLVLRDTEFVVRNLEEDLGFAGIAVLYWSAVLWIRRFDRGISSQTATPVTDFLCEGCGYQLMPNHTNDVCPECGRSVTDSMTAEAIRQATAWEAQHNARGWLATSLACLRRPTATYASMPMREGMRLATSFAGITILAIVLGAVVWFAILMLIETATRSRTQIKWTEIATVSIIPGMAVSMIGWTLLRGVGGIVAIFIAWQGSLRDGRWFAKVLNYESCYLWLYCLFNGVWVSLMVFFSTPFNLFMGRVTGVHSIEGIPWGMVILLFGNAALLVIWLTRYGRTVRAIRWNNF
;
A
#
# COMPACT_ATOMS: atom_id res chain seq x y z
N MET A 1 -79.85 -23.72 -0.97
CA MET A 1 -78.55 -23.47 -1.60
C MET A 1 -77.79 -22.51 -0.69
N HIS A 2 -76.93 -23.05 0.16
CA HIS A 2 -76.01 -22.28 0.99
C HIS A 2 -74.61 -22.72 0.59
N GLU A 3 -73.92 -21.92 -0.21
CA GLU A 3 -72.49 -22.06 -0.44
C GLU A 3 -71.76 -21.43 0.75
N THR A 4 -71.11 -22.28 1.52
CA THR A 4 -70.18 -21.95 2.60
C THR A 4 -68.86 -21.49 2.00
N GLU A 5 -68.60 -20.19 2.03
CA GLU A 5 -67.27 -19.62 1.81
C GLU A 5 -66.34 -20.04 2.97
N LEU A 6 -65.38 -20.93 2.67
CA LEU A 6 -64.26 -21.23 3.57
C LEU A 6 -63.07 -20.27 3.30
N PRO A 7 -62.22 -20.01 4.30
CA PRO A 7 -61.61 -18.70 4.47
C PRO A 7 -60.22 -18.59 3.81
N THR A 8 -60.03 -17.52 3.05
CA THR A 8 -58.76 -17.07 2.43
C THR A 8 -57.68 -16.63 3.43
N THR A 9 -57.96 -16.68 4.73
CA THR A 9 -57.05 -16.21 5.79
C THR A 9 -55.88 -17.15 6.07
N VAL A 10 -55.96 -18.43 5.70
CA VAL A 10 -54.87 -19.41 5.96
C VAL A 10 -53.71 -19.23 4.97
N ALA A 11 -53.99 -18.87 3.71
CA ALA A 11 -52.94 -18.64 2.71
C ALA A 11 -52.07 -17.43 3.05
N ARG A 12 -52.67 -16.35 3.58
CA ARG A 12 -51.96 -15.12 3.92
C ARG A 12 -51.00 -15.26 5.10
N MET A 13 -51.31 -16.14 6.06
CA MET A 13 -50.42 -16.42 7.20
C MET A 13 -49.22 -17.31 6.83
N GLY A 14 -49.30 -18.06 5.72
CA GLY A 14 -48.16 -18.81 5.18
C GLY A 14 -47.08 -17.88 4.63
N ASP A 15 -47.48 -16.94 3.77
CA ASP A 15 -46.56 -15.97 3.15
C ASP A 15 -45.88 -15.05 4.18
N GLU A 16 -46.62 -14.60 5.21
CA GLU A 16 -46.04 -13.76 6.26
C GLU A 16 -45.04 -14.51 7.15
N ARG A 17 -45.25 -15.82 7.36
CA ARG A 17 -44.29 -16.67 8.09
C ARG A 17 -43.04 -16.95 7.27
N GLU A 18 -43.18 -17.25 5.98
CA GLU A 18 -42.01 -17.44 5.11
C GLU A 18 -41.19 -16.16 4.99
N ALA A 19 -41.84 -14.99 4.85
CA ALA A 19 -41.15 -13.70 4.81
C ALA A 19 -40.39 -13.41 6.12
N ALA A 20 -41.01 -13.61 7.28
CA ALA A 20 -40.37 -13.41 8.58
C ALA A 20 -39.22 -14.40 8.82
N GLN A 21 -39.36 -15.63 8.35
CA GLN A 21 -38.34 -16.67 8.50
C GLN A 21 -37.14 -16.39 7.57
N LEU A 22 -37.37 -15.84 6.38
CA LEU A 22 -36.31 -15.33 5.51
C LEU A 22 -35.56 -14.16 6.15
N GLU A 23 -36.28 -13.23 6.78
CA GLU A 23 -35.71 -12.06 7.47
C GLU A 23 -34.80 -12.47 8.65
N ILE A 24 -35.24 -13.42 9.47
CA ILE A 24 -34.46 -13.93 10.62
C ILE A 24 -33.22 -14.71 10.16
N THR A 25 -33.34 -15.46 9.07
CA THR A 25 -32.22 -16.24 8.50
C THR A 25 -31.18 -15.30 7.86
N GLN A 26 -31.64 -14.22 7.21
CA GLN A 26 -30.75 -13.17 6.73
C GLN A 26 -30.07 -12.46 7.90
N LEU A 27 -30.82 -12.02 8.92
CA LEU A 27 -30.23 -11.29 10.06
C LEU A 27 -29.19 -12.11 10.83
N SER A 28 -29.42 -13.41 11.00
CA SER A 28 -28.47 -14.32 11.65
C SER A 28 -27.24 -14.61 10.79
N PHE A 29 -27.39 -14.71 9.45
CA PHE A 29 -26.26 -14.77 8.52
C PHE A 29 -25.42 -13.48 8.57
N TRP A 30 -26.07 -12.31 8.53
CA TRP A 30 -25.40 -11.02 8.64
C TRP A 30 -24.69 -10.89 10.01
N GLN A 31 -25.33 -11.24 11.12
CA GLN A 31 -24.68 -11.15 12.43
C GLN A 31 -23.54 -12.17 12.60
N GLY A 32 -23.71 -13.41 12.15
CA GLY A 32 -22.71 -14.48 12.23
C GLY A 32 -21.50 -14.26 11.31
N PHE A 33 -21.70 -13.66 10.14
CA PHE A 33 -20.62 -13.30 9.20
C PHE A 33 -19.90 -12.01 9.62
N TRP A 34 -20.63 -10.99 10.07
CA TRP A 34 -20.03 -9.69 10.39
C TRP A 34 -19.36 -9.62 11.77
N LEU A 35 -19.74 -10.43 12.77
CA LEU A 35 -19.04 -10.41 14.07
C LEU A 35 -17.55 -10.83 13.95
N PRO A 36 -17.22 -11.96 13.29
CA PRO A 36 -15.82 -12.35 13.07
C PRO A 36 -15.07 -11.36 12.18
N VAL A 37 -15.73 -10.84 11.14
CA VAL A 37 -15.17 -9.80 10.26
C VAL A 37 -14.88 -8.52 11.07
N THR A 38 -15.80 -8.06 11.91
CA THR A 38 -15.58 -6.87 12.76
C THR A 38 -14.49 -7.06 13.82
N TYR A 39 -14.27 -8.27 14.30
CA TYR A 39 -13.12 -8.61 15.14
C TYR A 39 -11.81 -8.62 14.34
N MET A 40 -11.79 -9.17 13.12
CA MET A 40 -10.66 -9.06 12.18
C MET A 40 -10.39 -7.60 11.73
N LEU A 41 -11.41 -6.74 11.78
CA LEU A 41 -11.31 -5.30 11.51
C LEU A 41 -10.74 -4.48 12.70
N ARG A 42 -10.31 -5.12 13.81
CA ARG A 42 -9.55 -4.50 14.90
C ARG A 42 -8.05 -4.84 14.82
N PRO A 43 -7.30 -4.27 13.87
CA PRO A 43 -5.92 -4.64 13.55
C PRO A 43 -4.94 -4.50 14.72
N THR A 44 -5.18 -3.59 15.67
CA THR A 44 -4.31 -3.45 16.85
C THR A 44 -4.40 -4.67 17.77
N GLN A 45 -5.61 -5.12 18.08
CA GLN A 45 -5.85 -6.32 18.92
C GLN A 45 -5.38 -7.59 18.19
N PHE A 46 -5.60 -7.66 16.88
CA PHE A 46 -5.10 -8.78 16.07
C PHE A 46 -3.56 -8.85 16.07
N GLY A 47 -2.88 -7.70 16.03
CA GLY A 47 -1.42 -7.62 16.16
C GLY A 47 -0.89 -8.08 17.51
N GLU A 48 -1.63 -7.81 18.59
CA GLU A 48 -1.31 -8.30 19.93
C GLU A 48 -1.48 -9.82 20.04
N LEU A 49 -2.61 -10.34 19.53
CA LEU A 49 -2.89 -11.78 19.48
C LEU A 49 -1.79 -12.55 18.75
N PHE A 50 -1.32 -11.99 17.62
CA PHE A 50 -0.29 -12.59 16.76
C PHE A 50 1.03 -12.91 17.46
N ARG A 51 1.29 -12.27 18.60
CA ARG A 51 2.50 -12.47 19.41
C ARG A 51 2.43 -13.71 20.30
N GLU A 52 1.22 -14.06 20.73
CA GLU A 52 0.94 -15.22 21.59
C GLU A 52 0.68 -16.49 20.77
N ILE A 53 0.41 -16.35 19.47
CA ILE A 53 0.24 -17.47 18.55
C ILE A 53 1.51 -18.34 18.58
N PRO A 54 1.42 -19.60 19.05
CA PRO A 54 2.53 -20.53 19.00
C PRO A 54 3.03 -20.64 17.57
N ARG A 55 4.36 -20.79 17.37
CA ARG A 55 4.95 -20.95 16.02
C ARG A 55 4.23 -22.03 15.18
N ALA A 56 3.69 -23.05 15.85
CA ALA A 56 2.88 -24.10 15.24
C ALA A 56 1.56 -23.60 14.62
N ALA A 57 0.84 -22.67 15.27
CA ALA A 57 -0.41 -22.13 14.74
C ALA A 57 -0.17 -21.15 13.59
N LEU A 58 0.95 -20.42 13.60
CA LEU A 58 1.38 -19.61 12.47
C LEU A 58 1.77 -20.48 11.27
N ALA A 59 2.53 -21.54 11.51
CA ALA A 59 2.87 -22.54 10.50
C ALA A 59 1.60 -23.23 9.95
N ALA A 60 0.63 -23.55 10.81
CA ALA A 60 -0.65 -24.11 10.40
C ALA A 60 -1.47 -23.13 9.55
N SER A 61 -1.51 -21.84 9.91
CA SER A 61 -2.18 -20.81 9.09
C SER A 61 -1.53 -20.67 7.71
N VAL A 62 -0.21 -20.67 7.62
CA VAL A 62 0.52 -20.66 6.35
C VAL A 62 0.25 -21.94 5.55
N ALA A 63 0.25 -23.11 6.21
CA ALA A 63 -0.04 -24.38 5.56
C ALA A 63 -1.48 -24.44 5.02
N VAL A 64 -2.47 -24.01 5.82
CA VAL A 64 -3.88 -23.92 5.40
C VAL A 64 -4.05 -22.94 4.24
N GLY A 65 -3.41 -21.77 4.31
CA GLY A 65 -3.44 -20.80 3.21
C GLY A 65 -2.80 -21.34 1.93
N THR A 66 -1.72 -22.12 2.06
CA THR A 66 -1.07 -22.79 0.94
C THR A 66 -1.98 -23.87 0.34
N VAL A 67 -2.58 -24.72 1.17
CA VAL A 67 -3.51 -25.78 0.74
C VAL A 67 -4.71 -25.17 0.03
N PHE A 68 -5.32 -24.12 0.58
CA PHE A 68 -6.46 -23.47 -0.06
C PHE A 68 -6.07 -22.80 -1.38
N LEU A 69 -4.89 -22.16 -1.46
CA LEU A 69 -4.39 -21.62 -2.72
C LEU A 69 -4.31 -22.76 -3.75
N LEU A 70 -3.71 -23.89 -3.39
CA LEU A 70 -3.65 -25.08 -4.24
C LEU A 70 -5.03 -25.62 -4.63
N CYS A 71 -6.03 -25.55 -3.74
CA CYS A 71 -7.41 -25.92 -4.04
C CYS A 71 -8.09 -24.93 -5.00
N ALA A 72 -7.92 -23.61 -4.82
CA ALA A 72 -8.45 -22.58 -5.72
C ALA A 72 -7.83 -22.69 -7.12
N ILE A 73 -6.54 -23.04 -7.15
CA ILE A 73 -5.80 -23.40 -8.36
C ILE A 73 -6.45 -24.63 -9.01
N GLY A 74 -6.60 -25.74 -8.28
CA GLY A 74 -7.22 -26.96 -8.79
C GLY A 74 -8.66 -26.75 -9.28
N PHE A 75 -9.42 -25.90 -8.60
CA PHE A 75 -10.77 -25.52 -9.00
C PHE A 75 -10.80 -24.70 -10.29
N SER A 76 -9.81 -23.81 -10.50
CA SER A 76 -9.68 -23.05 -11.76
C SER A 76 -9.33 -23.97 -12.93
N PHE A 77 -8.48 -24.97 -12.71
CA PHE A 77 -8.22 -26.03 -13.70
C PHE A 77 -9.47 -26.85 -13.99
N TRP A 78 -10.20 -27.26 -12.95
CA TRP A 78 -11.44 -28.02 -13.09
C TRP A 78 -12.52 -27.24 -13.85
N LEU A 79 -12.68 -25.94 -13.59
CA LEU A 79 -13.56 -25.06 -14.36
C LEU A 79 -13.14 -24.96 -15.83
N GLY A 80 -11.83 -24.89 -16.10
CA GLY A 80 -11.30 -24.91 -17.47
C GLY A 80 -11.59 -26.22 -18.21
N GLU A 81 -11.38 -27.37 -17.55
CA GLU A 81 -11.71 -28.68 -18.12
C GLU A 81 -13.23 -28.88 -18.27
N ALA A 82 -14.03 -28.45 -17.30
CA ALA A 82 -15.49 -28.51 -17.36
C ALA A 82 -16.05 -27.64 -18.50
N ALA A 83 -15.43 -26.49 -18.78
CA ALA A 83 -15.75 -25.67 -19.94
C ALA A 83 -15.34 -26.36 -21.26
N ALA A 84 -14.23 -27.10 -21.27
CA ALA A 84 -13.77 -27.87 -22.43
C ALA A 84 -14.58 -29.16 -22.68
N GLY A 85 -15.23 -29.73 -21.66
CA GLY A 85 -15.95 -31.01 -21.71
C GLY A 85 -17.36 -30.99 -22.34
N GLY A 86 -17.81 -29.85 -22.87
CA GLY A 86 -19.12 -29.69 -23.53
C GLY A 86 -20.18 -29.11 -22.58
N SER A 87 -20.79 -27.96 -22.85
CA SER A 87 -21.69 -27.75 -24.00
C SER A 87 -22.13 -26.29 -24.17
N ALA A 88 -21.46 -25.30 -23.57
CA ALA A 88 -21.96 -23.91 -23.59
C ALA A 88 -20.92 -22.81 -23.88
N PHE A 89 -19.62 -23.11 -23.92
CA PHE A 89 -18.57 -22.11 -24.16
C PHE A 89 -17.46 -22.67 -25.04
N HIS A 90 -17.79 -23.08 -26.27
CA HIS A 90 -16.77 -23.24 -27.30
C HIS A 90 -16.29 -21.86 -27.73
N LEU A 91 -15.34 -21.31 -26.97
CA LEU A 91 -14.42 -20.31 -27.49
C LEU A 91 -13.54 -21.02 -28.51
N ASP A 92 -13.92 -20.93 -29.78
CA ASP A 92 -13.20 -21.44 -30.95
C ASP A 92 -11.86 -20.71 -31.11
N THR A 93 -10.95 -20.99 -30.18
CA THR A 93 -9.63 -20.34 -30.08
C THR A 93 -8.60 -21.02 -30.99
N GLY A 94 -8.94 -22.18 -31.57
CA GLY A 94 -8.03 -22.95 -32.43
C GLY A 94 -6.79 -23.52 -31.72
N GLU A 95 -6.63 -23.27 -30.41
CA GLU A 95 -5.49 -23.74 -29.62
C GLU A 95 -5.65 -25.21 -29.26
N SER A 96 -4.55 -25.96 -29.33
CA SER A 96 -4.53 -27.36 -28.93
C SER A 96 -4.68 -27.51 -27.40
N PRO A 97 -5.25 -28.60 -26.87
CA PRO A 97 -5.38 -28.83 -25.42
C PRO A 97 -4.05 -28.73 -24.66
N ALA A 98 -2.93 -29.07 -25.34
CA ALA A 98 -1.59 -28.95 -24.80
C ALA A 98 -1.15 -27.48 -24.62
N GLU A 99 -1.51 -26.59 -25.55
CA GLU A 99 -1.25 -25.16 -25.44
C GLU A 99 -2.11 -24.53 -24.33
N THR A 100 -3.38 -24.91 -24.23
CA THR A 100 -4.25 -24.44 -23.13
C THR A 100 -3.71 -24.86 -21.76
N ALA A 101 -3.26 -26.11 -21.62
CA ALA A 101 -2.65 -26.61 -20.38
C ALA A 101 -1.32 -25.90 -20.05
N ALA A 102 -0.48 -25.64 -21.06
CA ALA A 102 0.77 -24.91 -20.88
C ALA A 102 0.53 -23.45 -20.46
N THR A 103 -0.43 -22.77 -21.10
CA THR A 103 -0.84 -21.41 -20.75
C THR A 103 -1.40 -21.35 -19.34
N ALA A 104 -2.27 -22.30 -18.96
CA ALA A 104 -2.78 -22.40 -17.60
C ALA A 104 -1.67 -22.65 -16.56
N GLY A 105 -0.70 -23.51 -16.87
CA GLY A 105 0.47 -23.75 -16.03
C GLY A 105 1.37 -22.52 -15.85
N LEU A 106 1.57 -21.73 -16.91
CA LEU A 106 2.33 -20.46 -16.85
C LEU A 106 1.60 -19.39 -16.04
N VAL A 107 0.29 -19.24 -16.25
CA VAL A 107 -0.55 -18.32 -15.45
C VAL A 107 -0.48 -18.71 -13.97
N LEU A 108 -0.59 -20.00 -13.67
CA LEU A 108 -0.48 -20.52 -12.32
C LEU A 108 0.88 -20.20 -11.68
N LEU A 109 1.96 -20.50 -12.37
CA LEU A 109 3.31 -20.21 -11.90
C LEU A 109 3.49 -18.71 -11.66
N GLY A 110 2.91 -17.88 -12.52
CA GLY A 110 2.86 -16.43 -12.38
C GLY A 110 2.10 -15.97 -11.13
N ILE A 111 0.96 -16.59 -10.82
CA ILE A 111 0.16 -16.28 -9.61
C ILE A 111 0.94 -16.66 -8.34
N VAL A 112 1.42 -17.90 -8.26
CA VAL A 112 2.17 -18.39 -7.08
C VAL A 112 3.46 -17.59 -6.89
N GLY A 113 4.21 -17.37 -7.98
CA GLY A 113 5.40 -16.53 -7.99
C GLY A 113 5.09 -15.09 -7.57
N GLY A 114 3.99 -14.52 -8.07
CA GLY A 114 3.51 -13.19 -7.72
C GLY A 114 3.16 -13.06 -6.24
N PHE A 115 2.47 -14.03 -5.66
CA PHE A 115 2.16 -14.06 -4.22
C PHE A 115 3.42 -14.18 -3.36
N ALA A 116 4.33 -15.10 -3.70
CA ALA A 116 5.61 -15.25 -3.01
C ALA A 116 6.43 -13.95 -3.07
N PHE A 117 6.49 -13.33 -4.24
CA PHE A 117 7.15 -12.04 -4.44
C PHE A 117 6.49 -10.92 -3.63
N ALA A 118 5.16 -10.84 -3.60
CA ALA A 118 4.42 -9.86 -2.81
C ALA A 118 4.68 -10.03 -1.30
N MET A 119 4.71 -11.28 -0.80
CA MET A 119 5.04 -11.57 0.60
C MET A 119 6.46 -11.14 0.95
N LEU A 120 7.44 -11.42 0.09
CA LEU A 120 8.83 -10.97 0.26
C LEU A 120 8.92 -9.44 0.25
N CYS A 121 8.26 -8.78 -0.70
CA CYS A 121 8.22 -7.32 -0.78
C CYS A 121 7.61 -6.71 0.50
N LEU A 122 6.47 -7.22 0.96
CA LEU A 122 5.82 -6.76 2.19
C LEU A 122 6.70 -6.98 3.44
N SER A 123 7.48 -8.06 3.47
CA SER A 123 8.44 -8.30 4.54
C SER A 123 9.51 -7.22 4.60
N VAL A 124 10.03 -6.84 3.43
CA VAL A 124 11.03 -5.77 3.30
C VAL A 124 10.41 -4.42 3.65
N LEU A 125 9.20 -4.13 3.16
CA LEU A 125 8.45 -2.89 3.43
C LEU A 125 8.24 -2.64 4.93
N ARG A 126 8.03 -3.71 5.69
CA ARG A 126 7.72 -3.67 7.13
C ARG A 126 8.95 -3.79 8.02
N PHE A 127 10.13 -4.09 7.44
CA PHE A 127 11.35 -4.30 8.22
C PHE A 127 11.69 -3.12 9.16
N PRO A 128 11.66 -1.84 8.74
CA PRO A 128 11.98 -0.71 9.63
C PRO A 128 11.05 -0.62 10.85
N ASP A 129 9.76 -0.91 10.64
CA ASP A 129 8.76 -0.86 11.69
C ASP A 129 8.87 -2.03 12.68
N LEU A 130 9.46 -3.17 12.27
CA LEU A 130 9.58 -4.38 13.08
C LEU A 130 10.98 -4.62 13.69
N HIS A 131 12.02 -4.00 13.14
CA HIS A 131 13.40 -4.25 13.59
C HIS A 131 13.67 -3.62 14.97
N ARG A 132 13.82 -4.46 15.99
CA ARG A 132 14.10 -4.06 17.38
C ARG A 132 15.20 -4.89 18.05
N SER A 133 15.80 -5.83 17.31
CA SER A 133 16.71 -6.83 17.85
C SER A 133 17.98 -6.89 17.02
N ARG A 134 19.11 -7.26 17.62
CA ARG A 134 20.38 -7.45 16.90
C ARG A 134 20.32 -8.50 15.77
N SER A 135 19.30 -9.37 15.73
CA SER A 135 19.17 -10.39 14.69
C SER A 135 18.24 -9.95 13.57
N MET A 136 18.83 -9.57 12.44
CA MET A 136 18.12 -9.26 11.19
C MET A 136 17.22 -10.42 10.73
N PHE A 137 17.72 -11.66 10.76
CA PHE A 137 16.97 -12.84 10.31
C PHE A 137 15.70 -13.07 11.11
N ARG A 138 15.73 -12.88 12.44
CA ARG A 138 14.52 -13.00 13.27
C ARG A 138 13.49 -11.92 12.93
N THR A 139 13.94 -10.70 12.63
CA THR A 139 13.04 -9.63 12.18
C THR A 139 12.42 -9.97 10.83
N LEU A 140 13.22 -10.40 9.85
CA LEU A 140 12.73 -10.76 8.52
C LEU A 140 11.76 -11.94 8.57
N ALA A 141 12.05 -12.98 9.35
CA ALA A 141 11.15 -14.11 9.52
C ALA A 141 9.80 -13.71 10.12
N ARG A 142 9.79 -12.80 11.11
CA ARG A 142 8.55 -12.24 11.67
C ARG A 142 7.80 -11.39 10.64
N ALA A 143 8.52 -10.52 9.93
CA ALA A 143 7.96 -9.68 8.88
C ALA A 143 7.33 -10.54 7.78
N PHE A 144 7.99 -11.61 7.37
CA PHE A 144 7.50 -12.59 6.40
C PHE A 144 6.25 -13.30 6.87
N ALA A 145 6.28 -13.94 8.03
CA ALA A 145 5.10 -14.64 8.51
C ALA A 145 3.89 -13.69 8.71
N SER A 146 4.14 -12.47 9.19
CA SER A 146 3.12 -11.45 9.33
C SER A 146 2.62 -10.90 7.97
N SER A 147 3.44 -10.99 6.92
CA SER A 147 3.07 -10.61 5.55
C SER A 147 2.29 -11.71 4.85
N CYS A 148 2.60 -12.99 5.13
CA CYS A 148 1.80 -14.13 4.67
C CYS A 148 0.34 -14.00 5.11
N SER A 149 0.11 -13.73 6.40
CA SER A 149 -1.25 -13.61 6.93
C SER A 149 -2.00 -12.40 6.39
N LEU A 150 -1.28 -11.32 6.09
CA LEU A 150 -1.86 -10.15 5.47
C LEU A 150 -2.27 -10.41 4.01
N VAL A 151 -1.34 -10.95 3.21
CA VAL A 151 -1.60 -11.30 1.81
C VAL A 151 -2.78 -12.26 1.71
N TRP A 152 -2.85 -13.20 2.66
CA TRP A 152 -3.97 -14.11 2.81
C TRP A 152 -5.30 -13.39 3.07
N LEU A 153 -5.34 -12.48 4.05
CA LEU A 153 -6.55 -11.70 4.34
C LEU A 153 -6.99 -10.87 3.13
N ILE A 154 -6.04 -10.28 2.38
CA ILE A 154 -6.33 -9.54 1.15
C ILE A 154 -6.89 -10.49 0.08
N ALA A 155 -6.29 -11.67 -0.11
CA ALA A 155 -6.79 -12.66 -1.06
C ALA A 155 -8.22 -13.11 -0.73
N CYS A 156 -8.52 -13.38 0.56
CA CYS A 156 -9.88 -13.68 1.01
C CYS A 156 -10.84 -12.52 0.74
N ALA A 157 -10.43 -11.28 1.03
CA ALA A 157 -11.26 -10.10 0.78
C ALA A 157 -11.55 -9.89 -0.70
N VAL A 158 -10.55 -10.09 -1.57
CA VAL A 158 -10.71 -10.04 -3.04
C VAL A 158 -11.65 -11.14 -3.49
N LEU A 159 -11.46 -12.39 -3.06
CA LEU A 159 -12.32 -13.52 -3.43
C LEU A 159 -13.79 -13.27 -3.04
N VAL A 160 -14.03 -12.84 -1.80
CA VAL A 160 -15.38 -12.50 -1.33
C VAL A 160 -15.97 -11.35 -2.14
N SER A 161 -15.19 -10.31 -2.42
CA SER A 161 -15.64 -9.17 -3.22
C SER A 161 -15.99 -9.60 -4.64
N SER A 162 -15.18 -10.46 -5.28
CA SER A 162 -15.45 -10.99 -6.62
C SER A 162 -16.73 -11.84 -6.65
N ILE A 163 -16.98 -12.68 -5.64
CA ILE A 163 -18.22 -13.46 -5.53
C ILE A 163 -19.42 -12.54 -5.39
N VAL A 164 -19.32 -11.48 -4.57
CA VAL A 164 -20.40 -10.50 -4.41
C VAL A 164 -20.65 -9.74 -5.72
N VAL A 165 -19.60 -9.28 -6.41
CA VAL A 165 -19.74 -8.59 -7.69
C VAL A 165 -20.40 -9.49 -8.72
N VAL A 166 -19.89 -10.71 -8.94
CA VAL A 166 -20.50 -11.66 -9.89
C VAL A 166 -21.94 -12.02 -9.49
N GLY A 167 -22.22 -12.16 -8.20
CA GLY A 167 -23.57 -12.41 -7.70
C GLY A 167 -24.52 -11.25 -8.00
N VAL A 168 -24.12 -10.02 -7.67
CA VAL A 168 -24.91 -8.81 -7.98
C VAL A 168 -25.08 -8.63 -9.48
N ASP A 169 -24.02 -8.84 -10.25
CA ASP A 169 -24.01 -8.76 -11.70
C ASP A 169 -25.04 -9.72 -12.31
N SER A 170 -25.00 -11.00 -11.89
CA SER A 170 -25.95 -12.03 -12.33
C SER A 170 -27.41 -11.73 -11.97
N LEU A 171 -27.64 -10.93 -10.92
CA LEU A 171 -28.96 -10.57 -10.42
C LEU A 171 -29.48 -9.25 -11.01
N VAL A 172 -28.59 -8.31 -11.36
CA VAL A 172 -28.95 -6.93 -11.75
C VAL A 172 -28.84 -6.71 -13.27
N LEU A 173 -27.87 -7.34 -13.95
CA LEU A 173 -27.61 -7.09 -15.37
C LEU A 173 -28.52 -7.83 -16.35
N ARG A 174 -29.43 -8.70 -15.89
CA ARG A 174 -30.37 -9.37 -16.82
C ARG A 174 -31.27 -8.40 -17.58
N ASP A 175 -31.42 -7.15 -17.14
CA ASP A 175 -32.37 -6.19 -17.74
C ASP A 175 -31.77 -4.83 -18.22
N THR A 176 -30.45 -4.56 -18.10
CA THR A 176 -29.89 -3.23 -18.46
C THR A 176 -28.57 -3.28 -19.25
N GLU A 177 -28.66 -3.39 -20.58
CA GLU A 177 -27.52 -3.74 -21.45
C GLU A 177 -26.45 -2.66 -21.73
N PHE A 178 -26.68 -1.36 -21.53
CA PHE A 178 -25.77 -0.36 -22.13
C PHE A 178 -25.14 0.69 -21.19
N VAL A 179 -25.84 1.13 -20.14
CA VAL A 179 -25.32 2.18 -19.25
C VAL A 179 -24.38 1.63 -18.17
N VAL A 180 -24.48 0.34 -17.85
CA VAL A 180 -23.79 -0.26 -16.70
C VAL A 180 -22.32 -0.59 -17.00
N ARG A 181 -21.99 -1.01 -18.23
CA ARG A 181 -20.64 -1.46 -18.61
C ARG A 181 -19.52 -0.43 -18.42
N ASN A 182 -19.78 0.84 -18.75
CA ASN A 182 -18.77 1.89 -18.55
C ASN A 182 -18.63 2.30 -17.07
N LEU A 183 -19.70 2.11 -16.28
CA LEU A 183 -19.67 2.40 -14.85
C LEU A 183 -18.87 1.33 -14.09
N GLU A 184 -18.92 0.07 -14.55
CA GLU A 184 -18.20 -1.07 -13.95
C GLU A 184 -16.68 -0.88 -13.94
N GLU A 185 -16.09 -0.38 -15.03
CA GLU A 185 -14.64 -0.17 -15.11
C GLU A 185 -14.18 0.89 -14.07
N ASP A 186 -14.88 2.03 -14.02
CA ASP A 186 -14.56 3.13 -13.11
C ASP A 186 -14.82 2.77 -11.63
N LEU A 187 -15.93 2.07 -11.35
CA LEU A 187 -16.24 1.53 -10.02
C LEU A 187 -15.23 0.46 -9.59
N GLY A 188 -14.73 -0.35 -10.53
CA GLY A 188 -13.69 -1.33 -10.30
C GLY A 188 -12.40 -0.68 -9.81
N PHE A 189 -11.92 0.36 -10.51
CA PHE A 189 -10.71 1.08 -10.08
C PHE A 189 -10.87 1.80 -8.74
N ALA A 190 -12.01 2.46 -8.53
CA ALA A 190 -12.30 3.10 -7.23
C ALA A 190 -12.36 2.06 -6.09
N GLY A 191 -12.99 0.91 -6.33
CA GLY A 191 -13.06 -0.21 -5.41
C GLY A 191 -11.67 -0.75 -5.05
N ILE A 192 -10.83 -0.99 -6.06
CA ILE A 192 -9.44 -1.45 -5.87
C ILE A 192 -8.64 -0.43 -5.04
N ALA A 193 -8.78 0.86 -5.33
CA ALA A 193 -8.08 1.90 -4.58
C ALA A 193 -8.54 1.96 -3.12
N VAL A 194 -9.84 1.89 -2.86
CA VAL A 194 -10.40 1.86 -1.49
C VAL A 194 -9.94 0.61 -0.74
N LEU A 195 -9.96 -0.57 -1.37
CA LEU A 195 -9.48 -1.81 -0.78
C LEU A 195 -7.99 -1.73 -0.46
N TYR A 196 -7.18 -1.20 -1.36
CA TYR A 196 -5.75 -1.02 -1.12
C TYR A 196 -5.49 -0.06 0.04
N TRP A 197 -6.12 1.12 0.06
CA TRP A 197 -5.92 2.09 1.15
C TRP A 197 -6.38 1.53 2.49
N SER A 198 -7.48 0.78 2.49
CA SER A 198 -7.96 0.05 3.67
C SER A 198 -6.92 -0.98 4.12
N ALA A 199 -6.33 -1.73 3.20
CA ALA A 199 -5.24 -2.65 3.48
C ALA A 199 -4.01 -1.91 4.05
N VAL A 200 -3.57 -0.81 3.46
CA VAL A 200 -2.44 0.00 3.99
C VAL A 200 -2.72 0.50 5.39
N LEU A 201 -3.91 1.04 5.66
CA LEU A 201 -4.29 1.49 7.00
C LEU A 201 -4.35 0.33 8.00
N TRP A 202 -4.86 -0.82 7.56
CA TRP A 202 -4.92 -2.04 8.36
C TRP A 202 -3.51 -2.54 8.71
N ILE A 203 -2.61 -2.64 7.74
CA ILE A 203 -1.19 -3.00 7.91
C ILE A 203 -0.54 -2.09 8.94
N ARG A 204 -0.69 -0.78 8.78
CA ARG A 204 -0.07 0.19 9.71
C ARG A 204 -0.60 0.05 11.12
N ARG A 205 -1.88 -0.28 11.31
CA ARG A 205 -2.45 -0.53 12.64
C ARG A 205 -1.97 -1.86 13.21
N PHE A 206 -1.85 -2.88 12.37
CA PHE A 206 -1.32 -4.19 12.76
C PHE A 206 0.15 -4.09 13.20
N ASP A 207 0.98 -3.36 12.45
CA ASP A 207 2.38 -3.07 12.80
C ASP A 207 2.51 -2.30 14.13
N ARG A 208 1.57 -1.39 14.42
CA ARG A 208 1.52 -0.71 15.72
C ARG A 208 1.25 -1.68 16.86
N GLY A 209 0.33 -2.63 16.69
CA GLY A 209 0.07 -3.67 17.69
C GLY A 209 1.30 -4.53 17.96
N ILE A 210 2.02 -4.92 16.91
CA ILE A 210 3.26 -5.72 17.05
C ILE A 210 4.38 -4.91 17.74
N SER A 211 4.47 -3.61 17.48
CA SER A 211 5.58 -2.76 17.93
C SER A 211 5.36 -2.04 19.27
N SER A 212 4.11 -1.81 19.70
CA SER A 212 3.76 -1.11 20.94
C SER A 212 4.27 -1.84 22.20
N GLN A 213 4.36 -3.16 22.14
CA GLN A 213 4.79 -3.99 23.27
C GLN A 213 6.25 -4.47 23.16
N THR A 214 7.03 -4.01 22.18
CA THR A 214 8.49 -4.16 22.26
C THR A 214 9.01 -3.12 23.23
N ALA A 215 9.39 -3.57 24.43
CA ALA A 215 10.06 -2.76 25.43
C ALA A 215 11.16 -1.97 24.72
N THR A 216 11.11 -0.64 24.86
CA THR A 216 12.22 0.20 24.40
C THR A 216 13.43 -0.27 25.19
N PRO A 217 14.45 -0.85 24.54
CA PRO A 217 15.61 -1.32 25.28
C PRO A 217 16.18 -0.13 26.05
N VAL A 218 16.53 -0.33 27.32
CA VAL A 218 17.37 0.64 28.04
C VAL A 218 18.66 0.68 27.25
N THR A 219 18.86 1.75 26.49
CA THR A 219 20.01 1.83 25.61
C THR A 219 21.15 2.49 26.35
N ASP A 220 22.31 1.90 26.16
CA ASP A 220 23.59 2.49 26.52
C ASP A 220 23.78 3.86 25.85
N PHE A 221 24.61 4.72 26.46
CA PHE A 221 25.04 5.98 25.85
C PHE A 221 25.78 5.67 24.54
N LEU A 222 25.49 6.39 23.46
CA LEU A 222 26.13 6.16 22.15
C LEU A 222 26.94 7.39 21.72
N CYS A 223 27.91 7.26 20.82
CA CYS A 223 28.57 8.41 20.22
C CYS A 223 27.66 8.97 19.12
N GLU A 224 27.51 10.30 19.05
CA GLU A 224 26.71 10.92 18.00
C GLU A 224 27.30 10.77 16.59
N GLY A 225 28.63 10.68 16.48
CA GLY A 225 29.31 10.59 15.18
C GLY A 225 29.14 9.22 14.54
N CYS A 226 29.55 8.16 15.24
CA CYS A 226 29.60 6.80 14.69
C CYS A 226 28.62 5.81 15.31
N GLY A 227 27.90 6.18 16.38
CA GLY A 227 26.99 5.26 17.09
C GLY A 227 27.69 4.23 17.99
N TYR A 228 28.99 4.39 18.25
CA TYR A 228 29.74 3.57 19.19
C TYR A 228 29.16 3.67 20.61
N GLN A 229 29.15 2.58 21.35
CA GLN A 229 28.63 2.57 22.71
C GLN A 229 29.62 3.19 23.68
N LEU A 230 29.28 4.35 24.22
CA LEU A 230 30.04 5.07 25.24
C LEU A 230 29.70 4.50 26.62
N MET A 231 30.73 4.22 27.42
CA MET A 231 30.50 3.81 28.80
C MET A 231 30.30 5.06 29.68
N PRO A 232 29.41 5.01 30.70
CA PRO A 232 29.08 6.17 31.55
C PRO A 232 30.27 6.78 32.30
N ASN A 233 31.36 6.04 32.48
CA ASN A 233 32.54 6.44 33.26
C ASN A 233 33.60 7.23 32.45
N HIS A 234 33.39 7.44 31.14
CA HIS A 234 34.37 8.06 30.22
C HIS A 234 33.88 9.40 29.65
N THR A 235 33.24 10.24 30.48
CA THR A 235 32.58 11.48 30.03
C THR A 235 33.54 12.53 29.46
N ASN A 236 34.82 12.49 29.82
CA ASN A 236 35.85 13.41 29.33
C ASN A 236 36.69 12.86 28.16
N ASP A 237 36.41 11.63 27.73
CA ASP A 237 37.22 10.97 26.70
C ASP A 237 36.74 11.31 25.29
N VAL A 238 37.53 10.91 24.30
CA VAL A 238 37.14 10.91 22.89
C VAL A 238 36.58 9.54 22.52
N CYS A 239 35.62 9.50 21.60
CA CYS A 239 35.09 8.26 21.06
C CYS A 239 36.22 7.46 20.37
N PRO A 240 36.43 6.18 20.72
CA PRO A 240 37.54 5.40 20.18
C PRO A 240 37.41 5.09 18.68
N GLU A 241 36.18 5.13 18.14
CA GLU A 241 35.92 4.84 16.72
C GLU A 241 36.09 6.07 15.82
N CYS A 242 35.67 7.25 16.28
CA CYS A 242 35.63 8.45 15.42
C CYS A 242 36.38 9.67 15.97
N GLY A 243 36.98 9.56 17.16
CA GLY A 243 37.76 10.62 17.80
C GLY A 243 36.93 11.81 18.32
N ARG A 244 35.60 11.79 18.19
CA ARG A 244 34.73 12.89 18.65
C ARG A 244 34.63 12.91 20.17
N SER A 245 34.69 14.10 20.77
CA SER A 245 34.55 14.28 22.21
C SER A 245 33.22 13.70 22.74
N VAL A 246 33.28 12.99 23.86
CA VAL A 246 32.08 12.47 24.55
C VAL A 246 31.24 13.62 25.10
N THR A 247 31.87 14.70 25.59
CA THR A 247 31.15 15.90 26.06
C THR A 247 30.30 16.53 24.96
N ASP A 248 30.79 16.61 23.72
CA ASP A 248 30.01 17.08 22.55
C ASP A 248 28.78 16.20 22.26
N SER A 249 28.81 14.94 22.72
CA SER A 249 27.70 14.00 22.60
C SER A 249 26.76 14.04 23.81
N MET A 250 27.08 14.83 24.85
CA MET A 250 26.38 14.93 26.14
C MET A 250 25.87 16.34 26.49
N THR A 251 26.41 17.42 25.89
CA THR A 251 25.98 18.78 26.22
C THR A 251 24.52 19.02 25.86
N ALA A 252 23.69 19.38 26.85
CA ALA A 252 22.29 19.72 26.68
C ALA A 252 22.05 20.93 25.73
N GLU A 253 23.06 21.73 25.42
CA GLU A 253 22.95 22.78 24.40
C GLU A 253 22.93 22.21 22.97
N ALA A 254 23.28 20.94 22.79
CA ALA A 254 23.06 20.16 21.58
C ALA A 254 21.68 19.45 21.57
N ILE A 255 20.73 19.84 22.46
CA ILE A 255 19.36 19.33 22.44
C ILE A 255 18.81 19.46 21.03
N ARG A 256 18.47 18.30 20.48
CA ARG A 256 17.89 18.19 19.15
C ARG A 256 16.58 18.94 19.11
N GLN A 257 16.47 19.83 18.15
CA GLN A 257 15.26 20.60 17.97
C GLN A 257 14.18 19.69 17.36
N ALA A 258 13.05 19.62 18.05
CA ALA A 258 11.83 19.08 17.48
C ALA A 258 11.56 19.76 16.13
N THR A 259 11.08 18.99 15.15
CA THR A 259 10.68 19.61 13.87
C THR A 259 9.56 20.61 14.09
N ALA A 260 9.34 21.52 13.13
CA ALA A 260 8.22 22.45 13.21
C ALA A 260 6.87 21.74 13.37
N TRP A 261 6.71 20.54 12.81
CA TRP A 261 5.55 19.69 12.99
C TRP A 261 5.44 19.08 14.39
N GLU A 262 6.57 18.68 14.98
CA GLU A 262 6.61 18.16 16.35
C GLU A 262 6.38 19.24 17.39
N ALA A 263 6.89 20.45 17.15
CA ALA A 263 6.65 21.63 17.98
C ALA A 263 5.23 22.19 17.81
N GLN A 264 4.69 22.16 16.58
CA GLN A 264 3.39 22.72 16.23
C GLN A 264 2.63 21.79 15.30
N HIS A 265 1.66 21.06 15.85
CA HIS A 265 0.85 20.07 15.14
C HIS A 265 -0.27 20.72 14.30
N ASN A 266 0.10 21.60 13.36
CA ASN A 266 -0.81 22.34 12.49
C ASN A 266 -0.31 22.39 11.03
N ALA A 267 -1.13 22.91 10.11
CA ALA A 267 -0.79 22.96 8.68
C ALA A 267 0.52 23.74 8.38
N ARG A 268 0.81 24.80 9.16
CA ARG A 268 2.04 25.58 9.03
C ARG A 268 3.26 24.76 9.45
N GLY A 269 3.17 24.01 10.56
CA GLY A 269 4.22 23.10 11.02
C GLY A 269 4.46 21.95 10.03
N TRP A 270 3.39 21.41 9.44
CA TRP A 270 3.48 20.40 8.38
C TRP A 270 4.20 20.92 7.15
N LEU A 271 3.80 22.10 6.64
CA LEU A 271 4.42 22.72 5.47
C LEU A 271 5.89 23.08 5.72
N ALA A 272 6.19 23.70 6.87
CA ALA A 272 7.55 24.07 7.24
C ALA A 272 8.47 22.84 7.34
N THR A 273 7.99 21.75 7.94
CA THR A 273 8.73 20.49 8.03
C THR A 273 8.91 19.84 6.66
N SER A 274 7.87 19.83 5.83
CA SER A 274 7.95 19.32 4.46
C SER A 274 9.00 20.07 3.64
N LEU A 275 8.99 21.41 3.69
CA LEU A 275 9.97 22.24 2.99
C LEU A 275 11.40 22.04 3.53
N ALA A 276 11.57 21.89 4.85
CA ALA A 276 12.85 21.61 5.47
C ALA A 276 13.42 20.25 5.02
N CYS A 277 12.61 19.18 5.08
CA CYS A 277 12.96 17.85 4.59
C CYS A 277 13.31 17.89 3.10
N LEU A 278 12.54 18.58 2.26
CA LEU A 278 12.80 18.65 0.82
C LEU A 278 14.07 19.43 0.49
N ARG A 279 14.27 20.62 1.07
CA ARG A 279 15.38 21.53 0.70
C ARG A 279 16.69 21.21 1.42
N ARG A 280 16.63 20.78 2.68
CA ARG A 280 17.80 20.56 3.54
C ARG A 280 17.65 19.25 4.33
N PRO A 281 17.54 18.08 3.64
CA PRO A 281 17.32 16.80 4.33
C PRO A 281 18.43 16.53 5.35
N THR A 282 19.70 16.64 4.96
CA THR A 282 20.86 16.40 5.83
C THR A 282 20.80 17.23 7.12
N ALA A 283 20.58 18.55 7.02
CA ALA A 283 20.50 19.40 8.22
C ALA A 283 19.29 19.06 9.09
N THR A 284 18.13 18.79 8.46
CA THR A 284 16.89 18.46 9.16
C THR A 284 17.03 17.17 9.97
N TYR A 285 17.60 16.12 9.38
CA TYR A 285 17.77 14.84 10.07
C TYR A 285 18.94 14.83 11.06
N ALA A 286 19.96 15.67 10.86
CA ALA A 286 21.03 15.86 11.82
C ALA A 286 20.55 16.56 13.12
N SER A 287 19.54 17.43 13.02
CA SER A 287 19.01 18.18 14.17
C SER A 287 17.79 17.53 14.84
N MET A 288 17.16 16.52 14.22
CA MET A 288 15.90 15.93 14.68
C MET A 288 16.14 14.85 15.76
N PRO A 289 15.36 14.85 16.87
CA PRO A 289 15.42 13.77 17.85
C PRO A 289 14.89 12.49 17.21
N MET A 290 15.63 11.37 17.21
CA MET A 290 15.22 10.18 16.44
C MET A 290 14.39 9.18 17.24
N ARG A 291 14.45 9.21 18.57
CA ARG A 291 13.69 8.29 19.45
C ARG A 291 12.31 8.81 19.84
N GLU A 292 12.20 10.12 19.99
CA GLU A 292 10.97 10.77 20.41
C GLU A 292 10.07 11.09 19.21
N GLY A 293 8.84 11.53 19.45
CA GLY A 293 7.96 12.02 18.38
C GLY A 293 7.51 10.99 17.34
N MET A 294 7.70 9.67 17.57
CA MET A 294 7.31 8.62 16.59
C MET A 294 5.83 8.68 16.20
N ARG A 295 4.94 8.98 17.16
CA ARG A 295 3.50 9.16 16.91
C ARG A 295 3.25 10.37 16.00
N LEU A 296 3.95 11.48 16.23
CA LEU A 296 3.86 12.69 15.43
C LEU A 296 4.42 12.49 14.03
N ALA A 297 5.54 11.79 13.88
CA ALA A 297 6.08 11.40 12.57
C ALA A 297 5.08 10.52 11.80
N THR A 298 4.45 9.54 12.47
CA THR A 298 3.42 8.70 11.85
C THR A 298 2.22 9.53 11.39
N SER A 299 1.79 10.51 12.21
CA SER A 299 0.74 11.46 11.86
C SER A 299 1.15 12.35 10.68
N PHE A 300 2.41 12.81 10.63
CA PHE A 300 2.96 13.58 9.51
C PHE A 300 2.79 12.83 8.18
N ALA A 301 3.16 11.56 8.15
CA ALA A 301 3.00 10.73 6.96
C ALA A 301 1.52 10.54 6.57
N GLY A 302 0.63 10.39 7.56
CA GLY A 302 -0.81 10.30 7.33
C GLY A 302 -1.39 11.58 6.73
N ILE A 303 -1.03 12.74 7.28
CA ILE A 303 -1.46 14.05 6.77
C ILE A 303 -0.88 14.32 5.38
N THR A 304 0.36 13.91 5.13
CA THR A 304 0.99 14.04 3.80
C THR A 304 0.23 13.23 2.75
N ILE A 305 -0.15 11.99 3.05
CA ILE A 305 -0.97 11.15 2.16
C ILE A 305 -2.34 11.78 1.94
N LEU A 306 -3.02 12.21 3.02
CA LEU A 306 -4.32 12.87 2.90
C LEU A 306 -4.24 14.11 2.00
N ALA A 307 -3.19 14.90 2.16
CA ALA A 307 -2.98 16.09 1.36
C ALA A 307 -2.72 15.74 -0.12
N ILE A 308 -2.01 14.65 -0.43
CA ILE A 308 -1.85 14.13 -1.80
C ILE A 308 -3.20 13.75 -2.42
N VAL A 309 -4.04 13.03 -1.67
CA VAL A 309 -5.38 12.63 -2.12
C VAL A 309 -6.24 13.88 -2.41
N LEU A 310 -6.24 14.86 -1.50
CA LEU A 310 -6.96 16.13 -1.72
C LEU A 310 -6.41 16.88 -2.93
N GLY A 311 -5.08 16.92 -3.09
CA GLY A 311 -4.42 17.52 -4.26
C GLY A 311 -4.84 16.85 -5.56
N ALA A 312 -4.99 15.53 -5.56
CA ALA A 312 -5.47 14.79 -6.72
C ALA A 312 -6.94 15.06 -7.06
N VAL A 313 -7.81 15.21 -6.05
CA VAL A 313 -9.21 15.60 -6.25
C VAL A 313 -9.30 17.00 -6.84
N VAL A 314 -8.50 17.95 -6.34
CA VAL A 314 -8.42 19.31 -6.90
C VAL A 314 -7.90 19.27 -8.34
N TRP A 315 -6.86 18.48 -8.60
CA TRP A 315 -6.31 18.28 -9.94
C TRP A 315 -7.37 17.75 -10.91
N PHE A 316 -8.12 16.71 -10.52
CA PHE A 316 -9.26 16.18 -11.30
C PHE A 316 -10.26 17.29 -11.65
N ALA A 317 -10.70 18.07 -10.66
CA ALA A 317 -11.67 19.14 -10.87
C ALA A 317 -11.16 20.20 -11.86
N ILE A 318 -9.85 20.51 -11.83
CA ILE A 318 -9.22 21.42 -12.80
C ILE A 318 -9.21 20.81 -14.20
N LEU A 319 -8.83 19.53 -14.36
CA LEU A 319 -8.83 18.87 -15.66
C LEU A 319 -10.24 18.77 -16.25
N MET A 320 -11.22 18.47 -15.41
CA MET A 320 -12.63 18.48 -15.75
C MET A 320 -13.10 19.85 -16.26
N LEU A 321 -12.67 20.93 -15.59
CA LEU A 321 -13.00 22.30 -16.00
C LEU A 321 -12.35 22.65 -17.34
N ILE A 322 -11.09 22.27 -17.56
CA ILE A 322 -10.38 22.50 -18.81
C ILE A 322 -11.05 21.75 -19.97
N GLU A 323 -11.38 20.47 -19.78
CA GLU A 323 -11.99 19.65 -20.82
C GLU A 323 -13.39 20.16 -21.18
N THR A 324 -14.21 20.52 -20.18
CA THR A 324 -15.55 21.09 -20.40
C THR A 324 -15.49 22.47 -21.08
N ALA A 325 -14.42 23.24 -20.87
CA ALA A 325 -14.21 24.52 -21.53
C ALA A 325 -13.68 24.40 -22.98
N THR A 326 -12.97 23.31 -23.29
CA THR A 326 -12.27 23.13 -24.59
C THR A 326 -13.04 22.26 -25.58
N ARG A 327 -13.86 21.31 -25.12
CA ARG A 327 -14.61 20.40 -26.00
C ARG A 327 -16.11 20.65 -25.96
N SER A 328 -16.78 20.45 -27.09
CA SER A 328 -18.24 20.47 -27.16
C SER A 328 -18.83 19.39 -26.25
N ARG A 329 -19.94 19.69 -25.56
CA ARG A 329 -20.61 18.84 -24.56
C ARG A 329 -20.87 17.39 -25.01
N THR A 330 -20.97 17.14 -26.31
CA THR A 330 -21.22 15.82 -26.92
C THR A 330 -19.98 14.93 -27.07
N GLN A 331 -18.76 15.45 -26.86
CA GLN A 331 -17.51 14.70 -27.06
C GLN A 331 -16.75 14.40 -25.77
N ILE A 332 -17.35 14.70 -24.61
CA ILE A 332 -16.68 14.49 -23.32
C ILE A 332 -16.68 12.99 -23.02
N LYS A 333 -15.51 12.37 -23.11
CA LYS A 333 -15.27 10.99 -22.69
C LYS A 333 -14.91 10.97 -21.21
N TRP A 334 -15.92 10.88 -20.36
CA TRP A 334 -15.78 10.93 -18.90
C TRP A 334 -14.80 9.88 -18.35
N THR A 335 -14.74 8.70 -18.97
CA THR A 335 -13.83 7.60 -18.60
C THR A 335 -12.36 7.98 -18.79
N GLU A 336 -12.01 8.68 -19.88
CA GLU A 336 -10.64 9.16 -20.10
C GLU A 336 -10.24 10.16 -19.00
N ILE A 337 -11.14 11.07 -18.61
CA ILE A 337 -10.82 12.10 -17.59
C ILE A 337 -10.74 11.51 -16.18
N ALA A 338 -11.64 10.58 -15.85
CA ALA A 338 -11.64 9.86 -14.58
C ALA A 338 -10.36 9.03 -14.44
N THR A 339 -10.01 8.25 -15.47
CA THR A 339 -8.77 7.46 -15.54
C THR A 339 -7.53 8.34 -15.32
N VAL A 340 -7.49 9.51 -15.97
CA VAL A 340 -6.38 10.46 -15.89
C VAL A 340 -6.19 11.07 -14.51
N SER A 341 -7.18 11.01 -13.64
CA SER A 341 -7.10 11.62 -12.31
C SER A 341 -7.05 10.60 -11.18
N ILE A 342 -7.77 9.49 -11.32
CA ILE A 342 -7.72 8.36 -10.42
C ILE A 342 -6.32 7.71 -10.48
N ILE A 343 -5.75 7.53 -11.69
CA ILE A 343 -4.44 6.88 -11.83
C ILE A 343 -3.32 7.70 -11.15
N PRO A 344 -3.10 9.00 -11.44
CA PRO A 344 -2.04 9.77 -10.78
C PRO A 344 -2.33 10.06 -9.30
N GLY A 345 -3.61 10.21 -8.94
CA GLY A 345 -4.01 10.54 -7.58
C GLY A 345 -3.92 9.36 -6.62
N MET A 346 -4.38 8.19 -7.05
CA MET A 346 -4.46 6.99 -6.23
C MET A 346 -3.39 5.99 -6.62
N ALA A 347 -3.34 5.53 -7.87
CA ALA A 347 -2.41 4.45 -8.24
C ALA A 347 -0.93 4.90 -8.15
N VAL A 348 -0.58 6.07 -8.66
CA VAL A 348 0.79 6.59 -8.61
C VAL A 348 1.21 6.92 -7.18
N SER A 349 0.33 7.50 -6.35
CA SER A 349 0.65 7.75 -4.95
C SER A 349 0.84 6.46 -4.17
N MET A 350 0.04 5.43 -4.46
CA MET A 350 0.19 4.07 -3.90
C MET A 350 1.50 3.40 -4.34
N ILE A 351 1.81 3.44 -5.65
CA ILE A 351 3.07 2.89 -6.20
C ILE A 351 4.24 3.65 -5.60
N GLY A 352 4.21 4.98 -5.58
CA GLY A 352 5.26 5.81 -5.01
C GLY A 352 5.43 5.59 -3.50
N TRP A 353 4.34 5.39 -2.74
CA TRP A 353 4.42 5.05 -1.33
C TRP A 353 5.01 3.66 -1.09
N THR A 354 4.62 2.68 -1.91
CA THR A 354 5.17 1.32 -1.87
C THR A 354 6.66 1.36 -2.21
N LEU A 355 7.05 2.11 -3.25
CA LEU A 355 8.44 2.30 -3.66
C LEU A 355 9.25 2.98 -2.56
N LEU A 356 8.75 4.07 -1.98
CA LEU A 356 9.33 4.79 -0.84
C LEU A 356 9.66 3.82 0.30
N ARG A 357 8.67 3.03 0.71
CA ARG A 357 8.80 2.06 1.80
C ARG A 357 9.71 0.90 1.40
N GLY A 358 9.69 0.45 0.15
CA GLY A 358 10.43 -0.71 -0.32
C GLY A 358 11.91 -0.40 -0.37
N VAL A 359 12.25 0.70 -1.04
CA VAL A 359 13.60 1.28 -1.05
C VAL A 359 14.08 1.53 0.37
N GLY A 360 13.23 2.12 1.20
CA GLY A 360 13.51 2.33 2.62
C GLY A 360 13.84 1.02 3.35
N GLY A 361 13.02 0.00 3.20
CA GLY A 361 13.23 -1.32 3.78
C GLY A 361 14.56 -1.94 3.37
N ILE A 362 14.90 -1.89 2.07
CA ILE A 362 16.18 -2.39 1.54
C ILE A 362 17.35 -1.65 2.19
N VAL A 363 17.30 -0.32 2.23
CA VAL A 363 18.35 0.50 2.86
C VAL A 363 18.47 0.16 4.35
N ALA A 364 17.36 0.02 5.06
CA ALA A 364 17.36 -0.35 6.48
C ALA A 364 17.97 -1.73 6.72
N ILE A 365 17.68 -2.71 5.86
CA ILE A 365 18.28 -4.05 5.91
C ILE A 365 19.80 -3.97 5.71
N PHE A 366 20.27 -3.19 4.74
CA PHE A 366 21.70 -3.02 4.47
C PHE A 366 22.43 -2.39 5.67
N ILE A 367 21.84 -1.36 6.28
CA ILE A 367 22.40 -0.70 7.48
C ILE A 367 22.37 -1.66 8.69
N ALA A 368 21.27 -2.42 8.86
CA ALA A 368 21.17 -3.43 9.92
C ALA A 368 22.20 -4.56 9.74
N TRP A 369 22.48 -4.96 8.50
CA TRP A 369 23.51 -5.95 8.20
C TRP A 369 24.91 -5.46 8.56
N GLN A 370 25.20 -4.17 8.36
CA GLN A 370 26.45 -3.55 8.83
C GLN A 370 26.54 -3.43 10.36
N GLY A 371 25.50 -3.78 11.11
CA GLY A 371 25.46 -3.71 12.57
C GLY A 371 25.25 -2.31 13.14
N SER A 372 25.10 -1.29 12.30
CA SER A 372 24.93 0.11 12.72
C SER A 372 23.47 0.43 13.11
N LEU A 373 22.48 -0.24 12.51
CA LEU A 373 21.07 -0.07 12.90
C LEU A 373 20.69 -1.02 14.04
N ARG A 374 20.72 -0.53 15.28
CA ARG A 374 20.23 -1.29 16.46
C ARG A 374 18.71 -1.23 16.61
N ASP A 375 18.09 -0.13 16.17
CA ASP A 375 16.65 0.11 16.27
C ASP A 375 16.10 0.66 14.95
N GLY A 376 15.18 -0.09 14.33
CA GLY A 376 14.50 0.31 13.11
C GLY A 376 13.58 1.51 13.27
N ARG A 377 13.21 1.91 14.50
CA ARG A 377 12.35 3.09 14.75
C ARG A 377 12.92 4.36 14.13
N TRP A 378 14.23 4.53 14.18
CA TRP A 378 14.92 5.69 13.60
C TRP A 378 14.67 5.78 12.10
N PHE A 379 14.84 4.66 11.42
CA PHE A 379 14.63 4.60 9.98
C PHE A 379 13.14 4.73 9.63
N ALA A 380 12.25 4.15 10.42
CA ALA A 380 10.81 4.35 10.27
C ALA A 380 10.40 5.83 10.44
N LYS A 381 11.03 6.56 11.37
CA LYS A 381 10.83 8.01 11.55
C LYS A 381 11.25 8.78 10.31
N VAL A 382 12.44 8.48 9.79
CA VAL A 382 12.95 9.05 8.54
C VAL A 382 11.99 8.80 7.38
N LEU A 383 11.54 7.56 7.20
CA LEU A 383 10.58 7.20 6.15
C LEU A 383 9.27 7.96 6.26
N ASN A 384 8.77 8.17 7.47
CA ASN A 384 7.56 8.93 7.69
C ASN A 384 7.73 10.41 7.29
N TYR A 385 8.88 11.04 7.57
CA TYR A 385 9.13 12.41 7.13
C TYR A 385 9.49 12.53 5.65
N GLU A 386 10.24 11.57 5.08
CA GLU A 386 10.54 11.52 3.63
C GLU A 386 9.28 11.26 2.79
N SER A 387 8.13 10.92 3.40
CA SER A 387 6.85 10.87 2.69
C SER A 387 6.50 12.19 2.01
N CYS A 388 7.03 13.33 2.46
CA CYS A 388 6.84 14.61 1.76
C CYS A 388 7.46 14.62 0.35
N TYR A 389 8.47 13.80 0.07
CA TYR A 389 9.04 13.66 -1.28
C TYR A 389 8.05 13.01 -2.26
N LEU A 390 7.07 12.25 -1.76
CA LEU A 390 6.01 11.66 -2.57
C LEU A 390 5.20 12.73 -3.31
N TRP A 391 5.12 13.95 -2.79
CA TRP A 391 4.51 15.09 -3.51
C TRP A 391 5.21 15.40 -4.83
N LEU A 392 6.54 15.41 -4.86
CA LEU A 392 7.29 15.67 -6.10
C LEU A 392 7.05 14.55 -7.10
N TYR A 393 6.98 13.31 -6.62
CA TYR A 393 6.68 12.15 -7.45
C TYR A 393 5.26 12.21 -8.03
N CYS A 394 4.25 12.47 -7.20
CA CYS A 394 2.85 12.60 -7.63
C CYS A 394 2.66 13.81 -8.56
N LEU A 395 3.30 14.95 -8.26
CA LEU A 395 3.22 16.14 -9.09
C LEU A 395 3.83 15.90 -10.48
N PHE A 396 5.02 15.30 -10.55
CA PHE A 396 5.65 14.97 -11.83
C PHE A 396 4.75 14.08 -12.68
N ASN A 397 4.28 12.96 -12.12
CA ASN A 397 3.42 12.02 -12.83
C ASN A 397 2.06 12.65 -13.20
N GLY A 398 1.45 13.43 -12.30
CA GLY A 398 0.19 14.12 -12.57
C GLY A 398 0.31 15.12 -13.72
N VAL A 399 1.33 15.99 -13.68
CA VAL A 399 1.63 16.95 -14.76
C VAL A 399 1.91 16.21 -16.06
N TRP A 400 2.72 15.15 -16.03
CA TRP A 400 3.08 14.41 -17.23
C TRP A 400 1.90 13.69 -17.87
N VAL A 401 1.10 12.99 -17.08
CA VAL A 401 -0.11 12.30 -17.56
C VAL A 401 -1.08 13.33 -18.15
N SER A 402 -1.29 14.47 -17.48
CA SER A 402 -2.10 15.55 -18.05
C SER A 402 -1.54 16.08 -19.37
N LEU A 403 -0.23 16.28 -19.48
CA LEU A 403 0.40 16.68 -20.74
C LEU A 403 0.15 15.65 -21.85
N MET A 404 0.24 14.34 -21.56
CA MET A 404 -0.06 13.31 -22.55
C MET A 404 -1.53 13.33 -22.98
N VAL A 405 -2.45 13.60 -22.07
CA VAL A 405 -3.89 13.60 -22.38
C VAL A 405 -4.25 14.75 -23.30
N PHE A 406 -3.78 15.96 -22.99
CA PHE A 406 -4.11 17.14 -23.80
C PHE A 406 -3.23 17.29 -25.04
N PHE A 407 -2.00 16.75 -25.01
CA PHE A 407 -0.98 17.04 -26.01
C PHE A 407 -0.29 15.80 -26.60
N SER A 408 -0.80 14.57 -26.42
CA SER A 408 -0.15 13.36 -26.97
C SER A 408 0.16 13.46 -28.47
N THR A 409 -0.80 13.87 -29.30
CA THR A 409 -0.59 14.01 -30.75
C THR A 409 0.47 15.06 -31.10
N PRO A 410 0.34 16.34 -30.68
CA PRO A 410 1.36 17.34 -30.99
C PRO A 410 2.72 17.00 -30.37
N PHE A 411 2.74 16.37 -29.18
CA PHE A 411 3.95 15.92 -28.53
C PHE A 411 4.67 14.82 -29.32
N ASN A 412 3.96 13.77 -29.74
CA ASN A 412 4.53 12.69 -30.55
C ASN A 412 5.01 13.18 -31.92
N LEU A 413 4.29 14.13 -32.53
CA LEU A 413 4.73 14.79 -33.77
C LEU A 413 5.99 15.62 -33.56
N PHE A 414 6.05 16.41 -32.48
CA PHE A 414 7.23 17.17 -32.10
C PHE A 414 8.44 16.24 -31.88
N MET A 415 8.26 15.20 -31.08
CA MET A 415 9.33 14.24 -30.81
C MET A 415 9.77 13.53 -32.09
N GLY A 416 8.86 13.11 -32.96
CA GLY A 416 9.19 12.53 -34.25
C GLY A 416 10.03 13.46 -35.15
N ARG A 417 9.77 14.78 -35.10
CA ARG A 417 10.59 15.77 -35.82
C ARG A 417 11.97 15.95 -35.21
N VAL A 418 12.07 15.91 -33.88
CA VAL A 418 13.34 16.13 -33.15
C VAL A 418 14.26 14.92 -33.24
N THR A 419 13.72 13.71 -33.09
CA THR A 419 14.50 12.47 -33.01
C THR A 419 14.59 11.72 -34.32
N GLY A 420 13.75 12.06 -35.31
CA GLY A 420 13.60 11.32 -36.56
C GLY A 420 12.87 9.98 -36.42
N VAL A 421 12.37 9.66 -35.21
CA VAL A 421 11.74 8.38 -34.90
C VAL A 421 10.40 8.63 -34.22
N HIS A 422 9.32 8.01 -34.68
CA HIS A 422 7.98 8.21 -34.09
C HIS A 422 7.78 7.47 -32.76
N SER A 423 8.43 6.33 -32.56
CA SER A 423 8.36 5.51 -31.34
C SER A 423 9.61 4.64 -31.20
N ILE A 424 9.99 4.28 -29.97
CA ILE A 424 11.08 3.32 -29.71
C ILE A 424 10.43 1.95 -29.57
N GLU A 425 10.62 1.05 -30.54
CA GLU A 425 10.05 -0.32 -30.50
C GLU A 425 8.52 -0.34 -30.31
N GLY A 426 7.82 0.65 -30.87
CA GLY A 426 6.36 0.79 -30.70
C GLY A 426 5.95 1.52 -29.42
N ILE A 427 6.88 1.83 -28.50
CA ILE A 427 6.60 2.59 -27.28
C ILE A 427 6.54 4.10 -27.61
N PRO A 428 5.42 4.79 -27.30
CA PRO A 428 5.31 6.23 -27.50
C PRO A 428 6.36 7.00 -26.68
N TRP A 429 6.90 8.08 -27.24
CA TRP A 429 7.87 8.96 -26.55
C TRP A 429 7.36 9.46 -25.19
N GLY A 430 6.05 9.68 -25.10
CA GLY A 430 5.37 10.00 -23.85
C GLY A 430 5.68 9.02 -22.71
N MET A 431 5.60 7.73 -23.00
CA MET A 431 5.87 6.68 -22.01
C MET A 431 7.37 6.55 -21.72
N VAL A 432 8.21 6.70 -22.74
CA VAL A 432 9.68 6.66 -22.58
C VAL A 432 10.14 7.74 -21.58
N ILE A 433 9.68 8.98 -21.76
CA ILE A 433 10.06 10.09 -20.87
C ILE A 433 9.45 9.94 -19.48
N LEU A 434 8.23 9.41 -19.37
CA LEU A 434 7.63 9.04 -18.08
C LEU A 434 8.52 8.06 -17.32
N LEU A 435 9.01 7.01 -17.99
CA LEU A 435 9.88 6.00 -17.40
C LEU A 435 11.24 6.60 -16.98
N PHE A 436 11.88 7.38 -17.85
CA PHE A 436 13.15 8.05 -17.53
C PHE A 436 12.99 9.06 -16.39
N GLY A 437 11.91 9.83 -16.36
CA GLY A 437 11.63 10.78 -15.30
C GLY A 437 11.39 10.09 -13.95
N ASN A 438 10.64 8.99 -13.93
CA ASN A 438 10.46 8.18 -12.72
C ASN A 438 11.77 7.52 -12.26
N ALA A 439 12.60 7.03 -13.18
CA ALA A 439 13.94 6.52 -12.87
C ALA A 439 14.85 7.61 -12.27
N ALA A 440 14.84 8.82 -12.83
CA ALA A 440 15.59 9.95 -12.30
C ALA A 440 15.11 10.34 -10.89
N LEU A 441 13.80 10.41 -10.67
CA LEU A 441 13.21 10.67 -9.35
C LEU A 441 13.61 9.61 -8.33
N LEU A 442 13.64 8.33 -8.72
CA LEU A 442 14.09 7.22 -7.87
C LEU A 442 15.57 7.36 -7.52
N VAL A 443 16.44 7.71 -8.47
CA VAL A 443 17.88 7.95 -8.21
C VAL A 443 18.09 9.12 -7.25
N ILE A 444 17.35 10.23 -7.43
CA ILE A 444 17.38 11.36 -6.49
C ILE A 444 16.94 10.87 -5.11
N TRP A 445 15.90 10.06 -5.02
CA TRP A 445 15.40 9.51 -3.76
C TRP A 445 16.44 8.62 -3.05
N LEU A 446 17.07 7.70 -3.77
CA LEU A 446 18.14 6.84 -3.25
C LEU A 446 19.32 7.66 -2.74
N THR A 447 19.72 8.68 -3.51
CA THR A 447 20.79 9.61 -3.13
C THR A 447 20.44 10.37 -1.85
N ARG A 448 19.18 10.81 -1.72
CA ARG A 448 18.68 11.46 -0.50
C ARG A 448 18.76 10.52 0.70
N TYR A 449 18.32 9.26 0.59
CA TYR A 449 18.46 8.29 1.68
C TYR A 449 19.91 8.11 2.10
N GLY A 450 20.83 7.95 1.13
CA GLY A 450 22.25 7.80 1.44
C GLY A 450 22.83 9.00 2.20
N ARG A 451 22.38 10.22 1.89
CA ARG A 451 22.74 11.45 2.62
C ARG A 451 22.07 11.53 3.99
N THR A 452 20.78 11.22 4.07
CA THR A 452 19.99 11.26 5.30
C THR A 452 20.54 10.28 6.31
N VAL A 453 20.79 9.02 5.92
CA VAL A 453 21.36 7.98 6.79
C VAL A 453 22.71 8.40 7.37
N ARG A 454 23.59 9.00 6.56
CA ARG A 454 24.88 9.52 7.04
C ARG A 454 24.73 10.74 7.96
N ALA A 455 23.63 11.47 7.85
CA ALA A 455 23.34 12.63 8.69
C ALA A 455 22.73 12.24 10.05
N ILE A 456 22.15 11.03 10.16
CA ILE A 456 21.57 10.54 11.40
C ILE A 456 22.67 10.43 12.44
N ARG A 457 22.53 11.21 13.51
CA ARG A 457 23.36 11.09 14.70
C ARG A 457 22.70 10.11 15.66
N TRP A 458 23.47 9.12 16.11
CA TRP A 458 22.91 7.91 16.72
C TRP A 458 22.65 8.01 18.23
N ASN A 459 23.36 8.89 18.96
CA ASN A 459 23.00 9.21 20.36
C ASN A 459 21.69 10.01 20.41
N ASN A 460 20.93 10.01 21.49
CA ASN A 460 19.61 10.69 21.54
C ASN A 460 19.37 11.33 22.92
N PHE A 461 20.34 12.09 23.42
CA PHE A 461 20.11 13.00 24.55
C PHE A 461 20.11 14.43 24.02
#